data_AF-X1PNN1-F1
#
_entry.id   AF-X1PNN1-F1
#
_cell.length_a   1.000
_cell.length_b   1.000
_cell.length_c   1.000
_cell.angle_alpha   90.00
_cell.angle_beta   90.00
_cell.angle_gamma   90.00
#
_symmetry.space_group_name_H-M   'P 1'
#
loop_
_entity.id
_entity.type
_entity.pdbx_description
1 polymer ?
#
loop_
_entity_poly.entity_id
_entity_poly.type
_entity_poly.pdbx_seq_one_letter_code
_entity_poly.pdbx_strand_id
1 'polypeptide(L)'
;EGAGILVLEEYEHARARGANTYAELLGYSATDDGYHITAPLPDGAGAAKAMELALADAGVEAEKIDYINAHRPPTRARLAILEP
;
A
#
# COMPACT_ATOMS: atom_id res chain seq x y z
N GLU A 1 20.99 7.02 -4.98
CA GLU A 1 20.33 7.01 -6.30
C GLU A 1 20.21 5.58 -6.79
N GLY A 2 19.18 5.26 -7.58
CA GLY A 2 18.92 3.91 -8.09
C GLY A 2 17.61 3.86 -8.90
N ALA A 3 17.42 2.78 -9.67
CA ALA A 3 16.21 2.55 -10.46
C ALA A 3 15.76 1.08 -10.37
N GLY A 4 14.45 0.85 -10.49
CA GLY A 4 13.83 -0.47 -10.52
C GLY A 4 12.59 -0.45 -11.43
N ILE A 5 12.26 -1.60 -12.02
CA ILE A 5 11.13 -1.76 -12.93
C ILE A 5 10.35 -3.00 -12.50
N LEU A 6 9.02 -2.90 -12.52
CA LEU A 6 8.10 -4.03 -12.40
C LEU A 6 7.26 -4.12 -13.68
N VAL A 7 6.91 -5.34 -14.08
CA VAL A 7 5.97 -5.61 -15.17
C VAL A 7 4.74 -6.25 -14.57
N LEU A 8 3.59 -5.63 -14.77
CA LEU A 8 2.30 -6.14 -14.33
C LEU A 8 1.57 -6.75 -15.52
N GLU A 9 0.91 -7.87 -15.27
CA GLU A 9 0.20 -8.67 -16.25
C GLU A 9 -1.04 -9.30 -15.59
N GLU A 10 -2.08 -9.55 -16.37
CA GLU A 10 -3.25 -10.29 -15.89
C GLU A 10 -2.84 -11.73 -15.52
N TYR A 11 -3.34 -12.21 -14.39
CA TYR A 11 -2.86 -13.43 -13.75
C TYR A 11 -3.05 -14.67 -14.62
N GLU A 12 -4.24 -14.86 -15.19
CA GLU A 12 -4.53 -16.03 -16.02
C GLU A 12 -3.74 -16.00 -17.32
N HIS A 13 -3.52 -14.82 -17.91
CA HIS A 13 -2.64 -14.64 -19.06
C HIS A 13 -1.18 -14.99 -18.73
N ALA A 14 -0.66 -14.48 -17.62
CA ALA A 14 0.69 -14.78 -17.15
C ALA A 14 0.87 -16.29 -16.91
N ARG A 15 -0.12 -16.94 -16.30
CA ARG A 15 -0.13 -18.40 -16.08
C ARG A 15 -0.21 -19.19 -17.38
N ALA A 16 -1.08 -18.80 -18.31
CA ALA A 16 -1.27 -19.51 -19.57
C ALA A 16 0.02 -19.57 -20.40
N ARG A 17 0.83 -18.51 -20.37
CA ARG A 17 2.14 -18.48 -21.06
C ARG A 17 3.30 -19.03 -20.22
N GLY A 18 3.06 -19.48 -18.99
CA GLY A 18 4.10 -20.01 -18.09
C GLY A 18 5.07 -18.97 -17.56
N ALA A 19 4.61 -17.74 -17.29
CA ALA A 19 5.43 -16.69 -16.71
C ALA A 19 5.95 -17.07 -15.31
N ASN A 20 7.17 -16.64 -14.96
CA ASN A 20 7.65 -16.71 -13.59
C ASN A 20 7.09 -15.54 -12.78
N THR A 21 6.08 -15.82 -11.94
CA THR A 21 5.42 -14.82 -11.10
C THR A 21 6.15 -14.66 -9.77
N TYR A 22 6.54 -13.43 -9.43
CA TYR A 22 7.21 -13.11 -8.16
C TYR A 22 6.23 -12.81 -7.03
N ALA A 23 5.11 -12.16 -7.35
CA ALA A 23 4.05 -11.78 -6.42
C ALA A 23 2.75 -11.53 -7.19
N GLU A 24 1.64 -11.57 -6.48
CA GLU A 24 0.31 -11.19 -6.98
C GLU A 24 -0.07 -9.85 -6.36
N LEU A 25 -0.56 -8.91 -7.18
CA LEU A 25 -1.09 -7.64 -6.69
C LEU A 25 -2.59 -7.81 -6.43
N LEU A 26 -2.95 -8.06 -5.16
CA LEU A 26 -4.32 -8.39 -4.79
C LEU A 26 -5.25 -7.18 -4.69
N GLY A 27 -4.73 -6.01 -4.30
CA GLY A 27 -5.53 -4.79 -4.22
C GLY A 27 -4.67 -3.52 -4.16
N TYR A 28 -5.30 -2.39 -4.47
CA TYR A 28 -4.66 -1.08 -4.47
C TYR A 28 -5.64 0.02 -4.07
N SER A 29 -5.14 1.07 -3.42
CA SER A 29 -5.92 2.28 -3.19
C SER A 29 -5.01 3.51 -3.18
N ALA A 30 -5.62 4.67 -3.39
CA ALA A 30 -5.00 5.96 -3.21
C ALA A 30 -6.02 6.93 -2.62
N THR A 31 -5.56 7.76 -1.70
CA THR A 31 -6.35 8.82 -1.04
C THR A 31 -5.61 10.15 -1.16
N ASP A 32 -6.34 11.25 -1.02
CA ASP A 32 -5.79 12.60 -0.87
C ASP A 32 -6.32 13.20 0.42
N ASP A 33 -5.43 13.78 1.21
CA ASP A 33 -5.75 14.35 2.52
C ASP A 33 -6.51 15.67 2.40
N GLY A 34 -6.35 16.40 1.29
CA GLY A 34 -7.01 17.69 1.06
C GLY A 34 -6.77 18.75 2.15
N TYR A 35 -5.73 18.57 2.99
CA TYR A 35 -5.52 19.34 4.21
C TYR A 35 -4.50 20.48 4.05
N HIS A 36 -3.27 20.13 3.66
CA HIS A 36 -2.17 21.07 3.52
C HIS A 36 -1.31 20.70 2.33
N ILE A 37 -0.85 21.71 1.58
CA ILE A 37 -0.15 21.51 0.30
C ILE A 37 1.12 20.64 0.38
N THR A 38 1.76 20.59 1.55
CA THR A 38 3.00 19.80 1.76
C THR A 38 2.98 18.95 3.03
N ALA A 39 1.86 18.91 3.76
CA ALA A 39 1.79 18.17 5.02
C ALA A 39 0.58 17.24 5.02
N PRO A 40 0.74 15.98 5.49
CA PRO A 40 -0.39 15.08 5.65
C PRO A 40 -1.29 15.56 6.79
N LEU A 41 -2.46 14.95 6.89
CA LEU A 41 -3.32 15.09 8.06
C LEU A 41 -2.55 14.73 9.33
N PRO A 42 -2.60 15.57 10.40
CA PRO A 42 -1.83 15.31 11.60
C PRO A 42 -2.19 14.00 12.28
N ASP A 43 -3.41 13.50 12.13
CA ASP A 43 -3.89 12.24 12.73
C ASP A 43 -3.60 11.00 11.87
N GLY A 44 -3.12 11.17 10.64
CA GLY A 44 -2.83 10.08 9.71
C GLY A 44 -4.07 9.41 9.11
N ALA A 45 -5.25 10.01 9.23
CA ALA A 45 -6.52 9.38 8.83
C ALA A 45 -6.55 8.99 7.33
N GLY A 46 -5.96 9.78 6.44
CA GLY A 46 -5.96 9.44 5.01
C GLY A 46 -5.10 8.23 4.66
N ALA A 47 -3.96 8.05 5.35
CA ALA A 47 -3.12 6.86 5.18
C ALA A 47 -3.81 5.60 5.73
N ALA A 48 -4.43 5.70 6.92
CA ALA A 48 -5.25 4.63 7.48
C ALA A 48 -6.39 4.26 6.53
N LYS A 49 -7.05 5.27 5.94
CA LYS A 49 -8.14 5.04 4.99
C LYS A 49 -7.68 4.36 3.71
N ALA A 50 -6.51 4.72 3.19
CA ALA A 50 -5.92 4.04 2.05
C ALA A 50 -5.70 2.55 2.37
N MET A 51 -5.11 2.23 3.53
CA MET A 51 -4.89 0.84 3.94
C MET A 51 -6.20 0.04 4.03
N GLU A 52 -7.24 0.61 4.66
CA GLU A 52 -8.58 -0.03 4.72
C GLU A 52 -9.14 -0.32 3.33
N LEU A 53 -9.09 0.65 2.41
CA LEU A 53 -9.62 0.49 1.05
C LEU A 53 -8.83 -0.53 0.23
N ALA A 54 -7.50 -0.58 0.39
CA ALA A 54 -6.66 -1.55 -0.31
C ALA A 54 -6.91 -2.99 0.19
N LEU A 55 -7.12 -3.17 1.50
CA LEU A 55 -7.51 -4.46 2.07
C LEU A 55 -8.89 -4.90 1.59
N ALA A 56 -9.84 -3.97 1.52
CA ALA A 56 -11.18 -4.23 0.99
C ALA A 56 -11.16 -4.60 -0.50
N ASP A 57 -10.36 -3.91 -1.31
CA ASP A 57 -10.14 -4.23 -2.73
C ASP A 57 -9.49 -5.61 -2.90
N ALA A 58 -8.54 -5.95 -2.03
CA ALA A 58 -7.89 -7.25 -2.01
C ALA A 58 -8.76 -8.40 -1.47
N GLY A 59 -9.83 -8.10 -0.74
CA GLY A 59 -10.62 -9.10 -0.01
C GLY A 59 -9.81 -9.82 1.08
N VAL A 60 -8.84 -9.14 1.69
CA VAL A 60 -7.92 -9.71 2.69
C VAL A 60 -8.15 -9.06 4.06
N GLU A 61 -8.26 -9.89 5.10
CA GLU A 61 -8.35 -9.44 6.49
C GLU A 61 -6.99 -8.95 7.01
N ALA A 62 -6.99 -7.90 7.83
CA ALA A 62 -5.75 -7.27 8.32
C ALA A 62 -4.85 -8.24 9.10
N GLU A 63 -5.43 -9.22 9.80
CA GLU A 63 -4.71 -10.23 10.59
C GLU A 63 -3.91 -11.22 9.72
N LYS A 64 -4.13 -11.22 8.40
CA LYS A 64 -3.36 -12.02 7.43
C LYS A 64 -2.08 -11.32 6.96
N ILE A 65 -1.85 -10.08 7.39
CA ILE A 65 -0.67 -9.32 6.99
C ILE A 65 0.50 -9.61 7.92
N ASP A 66 1.50 -10.32 7.40
CA ASP A 66 2.72 -10.65 8.16
C ASP A 66 3.78 -9.55 8.16
N TYR A 67 3.75 -8.68 7.14
CA TYR A 67 4.79 -7.67 6.92
C TYR A 67 4.23 -6.39 6.29
N ILE A 68 4.72 -5.24 6.77
CA ILE A 68 4.39 -3.92 6.24
C ILE A 68 5.68 -3.19 5.87
N ASN A 69 5.84 -2.85 4.59
CA ASN A 69 6.90 -1.96 4.13
C ASN A 69 6.47 -0.50 4.31
N ALA A 70 6.65 0.04 5.51
CA ALA A 70 6.18 1.38 5.85
C ALA A 70 7.03 2.49 5.21
N HIS A 71 6.37 3.51 4.65
CA HIS A 71 7.03 4.76 4.28
C HIS A 71 7.40 5.55 5.54
N ARG A 72 8.68 5.85 5.74
CA ARG A 72 9.15 6.65 6.88
C ARG A 72 9.46 8.09 6.44
N PRO A 73 8.61 9.07 6.78
CA PRO A 73 8.95 10.47 6.54
C PRO A 73 10.08 10.94 7.48
N PRO A 74 10.85 11.97 7.07
CA PRO A 74 12.05 12.43 7.79
C PRO A 74 11.77 13.13 9.12
N THR A 75 10.51 13.44 9.44
CA THR A 75 10.10 14.05 10.70
C THR A 75 9.33 13.06 11.56
N ARG A 76 9.40 13.27 12.88
CA ARG A 76 8.71 12.48 13.93
C ARG A 76 7.18 12.54 13.87
N ALA A 77 6.60 13.01 12.77
CA ALA A 77 5.17 13.10 12.55
C ALA A 77 4.59 11.68 12.42
N ARG A 78 4.29 11.13 13.60
CA ARG A 78 3.27 10.13 13.92
C ARG A 78 3.35 8.78 13.20
N LEU A 79 4.14 7.90 13.82
CA LEU A 79 3.71 6.53 14.13
C LEU A 79 2.45 6.57 15.02
N ALA A 80 1.30 7.01 14.50
CA ALA A 80 0.01 6.95 15.22
C ALA A 80 -0.88 5.80 14.74
N ILE A 81 -0.48 5.09 13.68
CA ILE A 81 -1.25 3.98 13.10
C ILE A 81 -0.82 2.63 13.72
N LEU A 82 0.28 2.60 14.49
CA LEU A 82 0.87 1.37 15.04
C LEU A 82 0.98 1.34 16.58
N GLU A 83 0.43 2.32 17.28
CA GLU A 83 0.35 2.33 18.74
C GLU A 83 -1.15 2.30 19.14
N PRO A 84 -1.57 1.40 20.05
CA PRO A 84 -2.95 1.33 20.54
C PRO A 84 -3.40 2.56 21.33
#